data_AF-A0ABD1KQ40-F1
#
_entry.id   AF-A0ABD1KQ40-F1
#
_cell.length_a   1.000
_cell.length_b   1.000
_cell.length_c   1.000
_cell.angle_alpha   90.00
_cell.angle_beta   90.00
_cell.angle_gamma   90.00
#
_symmetry.space_group_name_H-M   'P 1'
#
loop_
_entity.id
_entity.type
_entity.pdbx_description
1 polymer ?
#
loop_
_entity_poly.entity_id
_entity_poly.type
_entity_poly.pdbx_seq_one_letter_code
_entity_poly.pdbx_strand_id
1 'polypeptide(L)'
;MAASFVFRRWCSTAAAETAVPSKGTRWERFKSGRFGVWCRSLFGDYKEACREVVVGAWERPLKAGIYLGLLGGAWACFHTNPREGSFETNLLDVANQLGLLSPWIRNGVSDGHVQKLTRLHNEGRLRYISLGVASLEYQADYDPDASLYEANCSALSVPWRQLPERVVDVGFAGRWWVLDTKMKDYDINEDEFRHLPPALSATVPPAPQVTERNEQLHKDSWKPVAIQEDEEERTRAAEQTERDGEEGTQSDAVGQIQQRTQT
;
A
#
# COMPACT_ATOMS: atom_id res chain seq x y z
N MET A 1 -82.91 34.97 3.35
CA MET A 1 -83.87 33.95 3.81
C MET A 1 -83.27 32.57 3.56
N ALA A 2 -83.39 31.69 4.57
CA ALA A 2 -83.18 30.24 4.56
C ALA A 2 -81.75 29.69 4.30
N ALA A 3 -81.10 29.34 5.42
CA ALA A 3 -80.07 28.33 5.52
C ALA A 3 -80.71 26.92 5.62
N SER A 4 -80.02 25.90 5.14
CA SER A 4 -80.31 24.51 5.51
C SER A 4 -79.02 23.68 5.50
N PHE A 5 -78.39 23.64 6.67
CA PHE A 5 -77.41 22.64 7.06
C PHE A 5 -78.16 21.32 7.35
N VAL A 6 -77.81 20.24 6.65
CA VAL A 6 -78.28 18.90 6.99
C VAL A 6 -77.26 18.26 7.94
N PHE A 7 -77.53 18.39 9.23
CA PHE A 7 -76.84 17.64 10.28
C PHE A 7 -77.36 16.19 10.27
N ARG A 8 -76.55 15.25 9.77
CA ARG A 8 -76.84 13.81 9.92
C ARG A 8 -76.38 13.37 11.31
N ARG A 9 -77.33 13.42 12.22
CA ARG A 9 -77.30 12.88 13.58
C ARG A 9 -77.12 11.36 13.52
N TRP A 10 -75.98 10.86 13.97
CA TRP A 10 -75.81 9.44 14.33
C TRP A 10 -75.62 9.36 15.85
N CYS A 11 -76.73 9.20 16.55
CA CYS A 11 -76.72 8.73 17.93
C CYS A 11 -76.61 7.21 17.89
N SER A 12 -75.44 6.69 18.22
CA SER A 12 -75.30 5.30 18.66
C SER A 12 -74.93 5.35 20.14
N THR A 13 -75.92 5.12 20.98
CA THR A 13 -75.75 4.81 22.41
C THR A 13 -75.05 3.46 22.51
N ALA A 14 -73.72 3.47 22.54
CA ALA A 14 -72.98 2.34 23.09
C ALA A 14 -73.02 2.48 24.62
N ALA A 15 -73.62 1.49 25.27
CA ALA A 15 -73.62 1.36 26.71
C ALA A 15 -72.18 1.50 27.22
N ALA A 16 -71.96 2.50 28.09
CA ALA A 16 -70.74 2.60 28.85
C ALA A 16 -70.74 1.45 29.87
N GLU A 17 -70.23 0.29 29.44
CA GLU A 17 -69.73 -0.70 30.38
C GLU A 17 -68.58 -0.03 31.14
N THR A 18 -68.82 0.25 32.41
CA THR A 18 -67.82 0.67 33.37
C THR A 18 -66.78 -0.44 33.48
N ALA A 19 -65.74 -0.35 32.64
CA ALA A 19 -64.56 -1.17 32.77
C ALA A 19 -63.92 -0.88 34.13
N VAL A 20 -64.05 -1.84 35.04
CA VAL A 20 -63.32 -1.91 36.30
C VAL A 20 -61.85 -1.63 36.00
N PRO A 21 -61.18 -0.66 36.67
CA PRO A 21 -59.76 -0.44 36.44
C PRO A 21 -59.03 -1.67 36.97
N SER A 22 -58.70 -2.60 36.08
CA SER A 22 -57.81 -3.69 36.43
C SER A 22 -56.54 -3.06 36.98
N LYS A 23 -56.06 -3.60 38.10
CA LYS A 23 -54.76 -3.25 38.68
C LYS A 23 -53.67 -3.81 37.78
N GLY A 24 -53.60 -3.34 36.52
CA GLY A 24 -52.43 -3.49 35.68
C GLY A 24 -51.27 -2.83 36.43
N THR A 25 -50.17 -3.56 36.54
CA THR A 25 -48.93 -3.05 37.13
C THR A 25 -48.55 -1.73 36.45
N ARG A 26 -47.81 -0.85 37.14
CA ARG A 26 -47.34 0.43 36.55
C ARG A 26 -46.66 0.25 35.18
N TRP A 27 -46.11 -0.95 34.95
CA TRP A 27 -45.52 -1.41 33.70
C TRP A 27 -46.52 -1.64 32.56
N GLU A 28 -47.67 -2.26 32.84
CA GLU A 28 -48.78 -2.43 31.88
C GLU A 28 -49.34 -1.08 31.42
N ARG A 29 -49.41 -0.10 32.33
CA ARG A 29 -49.83 1.28 32.03
C ARG A 29 -48.80 2.05 31.20
N PHE A 30 -47.52 1.79 31.42
CA PHE A 30 -46.44 2.37 30.61
C PHE A 30 -46.41 1.77 29.19
N LYS A 31 -46.57 0.45 29.08
CA LYS A 31 -46.62 -0.30 27.82
C LYS A 31 -47.86 0.03 26.97
N SER A 32 -49.00 0.28 27.60
CA SER A 32 -50.23 0.77 26.93
C SER A 32 -50.31 2.29 26.82
N GLY A 33 -49.36 3.01 27.42
CA GLY A 33 -49.22 4.45 27.29
C GLY A 33 -48.73 4.88 25.91
N ARG A 34 -48.81 6.18 25.62
CA ARG A 34 -48.39 6.76 24.33
C ARG A 34 -46.96 6.38 23.93
N PHE A 35 -46.05 6.30 24.90
CA PHE A 35 -44.67 5.86 24.67
C PHE A 35 -44.56 4.37 24.32
N GLY A 36 -45.29 3.50 25.01
CA GLY A 36 -45.28 2.07 24.70
C GLY A 36 -45.90 1.74 23.34
N VAL A 37 -46.97 2.43 22.95
CA VAL A 37 -47.55 2.34 21.60
C VAL A 37 -46.59 2.88 20.55
N TRP A 38 -45.93 4.02 20.82
CA TRP A 38 -44.91 4.58 19.93
C TRP A 38 -43.71 3.64 19.74
N CYS A 39 -43.14 3.11 20.82
CA CYS A 39 -42.07 2.11 20.73
C CYS A 39 -42.51 0.88 19.95
N ARG A 40 -43.73 0.38 20.19
CA ARG A 40 -44.25 -0.79 19.47
C ARG A 40 -44.45 -0.52 17.98
N SER A 41 -44.91 0.67 17.61
CA SER A 41 -44.98 1.11 16.21
C SER A 41 -43.59 1.16 15.60
N LEU A 42 -42.63 1.81 16.29
CA LEU A 42 -41.26 1.94 15.84
C LEU A 42 -40.59 0.57 15.62
N PHE A 43 -40.75 -0.37 16.54
CA PHE A 43 -40.28 -1.75 16.37
C PHE A 43 -40.99 -2.47 15.21
N GLY A 44 -42.27 -2.18 14.99
CA GLY A 44 -43.02 -2.68 13.84
C GLY A 44 -42.42 -2.18 12.52
N ASP A 45 -42.15 -0.87 12.43
CA ASP A 45 -41.59 -0.22 11.24
C ASP A 45 -40.18 -0.76 10.92
N TYR A 46 -39.31 -0.91 11.93
CA TYR A 46 -37.99 -1.52 11.73
C TYR A 46 -38.06 -3.00 11.37
N LYS A 47 -39.01 -3.76 11.95
CA LYS A 47 -39.20 -5.18 11.60
C LYS A 47 -39.63 -5.32 10.14
N GLU A 48 -40.57 -4.48 9.67
CA GLU A 48 -41.02 -4.52 8.29
C GLU A 48 -39.89 -4.06 7.34
N ALA A 49 -39.13 -3.02 7.69
CA ALA A 49 -37.94 -2.62 6.94
C ALA A 49 -36.91 -3.76 6.82
N CYS A 50 -36.63 -4.50 7.89
CA CYS A 50 -35.75 -5.67 7.83
C CYS A 50 -36.31 -6.78 6.92
N ARG A 51 -37.62 -7.01 6.98
CA ARG A 51 -38.29 -7.98 6.10
C ARG A 51 -38.17 -7.58 4.63
N GLU A 52 -38.40 -6.31 4.32
CA GLU A 52 -38.24 -5.74 2.98
C GLU A 52 -36.80 -5.83 2.48
N VAL A 53 -35.80 -5.60 3.34
CA VAL A 53 -34.39 -5.80 3.00
C VAL A 53 -34.11 -7.24 2.60
N VAL A 54 -34.62 -8.22 3.37
CA VAL A 54 -34.44 -9.64 3.04
C VAL A 54 -35.12 -9.98 1.72
N VAL A 55 -36.39 -9.62 1.54
CA VAL A 55 -37.13 -9.88 0.30
C VAL A 55 -36.44 -9.20 -0.90
N GLY A 56 -36.03 -7.94 -0.75
CA GLY A 56 -35.30 -7.21 -1.78
C GLY A 56 -33.93 -7.81 -2.11
N ALA A 57 -33.26 -8.44 -1.15
CA ALA A 57 -32.01 -9.17 -1.39
C ALA A 57 -32.22 -10.42 -2.24
N TRP A 58 -33.33 -11.15 -2.03
CA TRP A 58 -33.71 -12.29 -2.86
C TRP A 58 -34.16 -11.87 -4.27
N GLU A 59 -34.88 -10.77 -4.39
CA GLU A 59 -35.34 -10.27 -5.70
C GLU A 59 -34.18 -9.73 -6.56
N ARG A 60 -33.14 -9.15 -5.95
CA ARG A 60 -32.04 -8.48 -6.64
C ARG A 60 -30.69 -8.81 -6.02
N PRO A 61 -30.19 -10.05 -6.14
CA PRO A 61 -28.99 -10.52 -5.43
C PRO A 61 -27.72 -9.74 -5.82
N LEU A 62 -27.61 -9.31 -7.08
CA LEU A 62 -26.46 -8.50 -7.53
C LEU A 62 -26.42 -7.13 -6.85
N LYS A 63 -27.55 -6.42 -6.76
CA LYS A 63 -27.60 -5.11 -6.10
C LYS A 63 -27.36 -5.24 -4.60
N ALA A 64 -27.96 -6.25 -3.98
CA ALA A 64 -27.74 -6.54 -2.57
C ALA A 64 -26.28 -6.88 -2.27
N GLY A 65 -25.63 -7.67 -3.15
CA GLY A 65 -24.20 -7.98 -3.06
C GLY A 65 -23.32 -6.73 -3.12
N ILE A 66 -23.61 -5.78 -4.02
CA ILE A 66 -22.89 -4.50 -4.10
C ILE A 66 -23.05 -3.69 -2.81
N TYR A 67 -24.28 -3.56 -2.28
CA TYR A 67 -24.52 -2.81 -1.04
C TYR A 67 -23.86 -3.46 0.18
N LEU A 68 -23.93 -4.79 0.31
CA LEU A 68 -23.23 -5.52 1.36
C LEU A 68 -21.72 -5.41 1.22
N GLY A 69 -21.19 -5.48 0.00
CA GLY A 69 -19.78 -5.27 -0.29
C GLY A 69 -19.30 -3.87 0.09
N LEU A 70 -20.09 -2.83 -0.22
CA LEU A 70 -19.77 -1.45 0.15
C LEU A 70 -19.81 -1.27 1.67
N LEU A 71 -20.87 -1.74 2.33
CA LEU A 71 -21.02 -1.63 3.79
C LEU A 71 -19.91 -2.40 4.52
N GLY A 72 -19.66 -3.65 4.12
CA GLY A 72 -18.61 -4.50 4.66
C GLY A 72 -17.22 -3.93 4.40
N GLY A 73 -16.99 -3.41 3.20
CA GLY A 73 -15.74 -2.74 2.82
C GLY A 73 -15.51 -1.47 3.65
N ALA A 74 -16.52 -0.61 3.80
CA ALA A 74 -16.44 0.59 4.64
C ALA A 74 -16.19 0.24 6.11
N TRP A 75 -16.86 -0.79 6.64
CA TRP A 75 -16.65 -1.27 8.00
C TRP A 75 -15.23 -1.84 8.20
N ALA A 76 -14.74 -2.62 7.24
CA ALA A 76 -13.38 -3.13 7.26
C ALA A 76 -12.35 -1.99 7.18
N CYS A 77 -12.57 -1.00 6.31
CA CYS A 77 -11.72 0.18 6.20
C CYS A 77 -11.71 0.99 7.50
N PHE A 78 -12.87 1.20 8.12
CA PHE A 78 -12.97 1.86 9.43
C PHE A 78 -12.19 1.13 10.52
N HIS A 79 -12.27 -0.20 10.56
CA HIS A 79 -11.56 -0.99 11.57
C HIS A 79 -10.04 -1.08 11.31
N THR A 80 -9.63 -1.05 10.04
CA THR A 80 -8.22 -1.09 9.63
C THR A 80 -7.58 0.28 9.52
N ASN A 81 -8.33 1.36 9.67
CA ASN A 81 -7.82 2.73 9.50
C ASN A 81 -6.67 3.02 10.49
N PRO A 82 -5.50 3.49 10.01
CA PRO A 82 -4.39 3.84 10.90
C PRO A 82 -4.79 4.96 11.87
N ARG A 83 -4.32 4.81 13.12
CA ARG A 83 -4.48 5.79 14.21
C ARG A 83 -3.28 6.74 14.27
N GLU A 84 -3.38 7.81 15.04
CA GLU A 84 -2.35 8.85 15.22
C GLU A 84 -0.93 8.28 15.42
N GLY A 85 -0.71 7.47 16.46
CA GLY A 85 0.62 6.89 16.72
C GLY A 85 1.14 5.91 15.67
N SER A 86 0.30 5.44 14.74
CA SER A 86 0.72 4.50 13.70
C SER A 86 1.61 5.16 12.64
N PHE A 87 1.47 6.47 12.42
CA PHE A 87 2.33 7.19 11.48
C PHE A 87 3.74 7.30 12.02
N GLU A 88 3.87 7.71 13.29
CA GLU A 88 5.15 7.87 13.96
C GLU A 88 5.94 6.56 14.00
N THR A 89 5.29 5.44 14.35
CA THR A 89 5.96 4.13 14.33
C THR A 89 6.46 3.76 12.95
N ASN A 90 5.64 3.97 11.91
CA ASN A 90 6.02 3.66 10.52
C ASN A 90 7.16 4.57 10.04
N LEU A 91 7.11 5.87 10.37
CA LEU A 91 8.16 6.83 10.06
C LEU A 91 9.51 6.42 10.70
N LEU A 92 9.49 5.99 11.96
CA LEU A 92 10.69 5.52 12.67
C LEU A 92 11.22 4.20 12.08
N ASP A 93 10.35 3.26 11.75
CA ASP A 93 10.73 2.00 11.11
C ASP A 93 11.40 2.24 9.75
N VAL A 94 10.79 3.09 8.93
CA VAL A 94 11.33 3.50 7.62
C VAL A 94 12.65 4.26 7.76
N ALA A 95 12.77 5.16 8.74
CA ALA A 95 14.02 5.86 9.00
C ALA A 95 15.14 4.90 9.41
N ASN A 96 14.82 3.88 10.22
CA ASN A 96 15.76 2.82 10.58
C ASN A 96 16.18 2.00 9.36
N GLN A 97 15.24 1.62 8.48
CA GLN A 97 15.55 0.90 7.24
C GLN A 97 16.52 1.71 6.34
N LEU A 98 16.28 3.00 6.16
CA LEU A 98 17.19 3.89 5.44
C LEU A 98 18.55 4.04 6.13
N GLY A 99 18.56 4.03 7.47
CA GLY A 99 19.77 4.09 8.28
C GLY A 99 20.70 2.87 8.10
N LEU A 100 20.16 1.72 7.67
CA LEU A 100 20.95 0.53 7.35
C LEU A 100 21.68 0.65 6.00
N LEU A 101 21.20 1.52 5.10
CA LEU A 101 21.78 1.71 3.77
C LEU A 101 22.88 2.77 3.78
N SER A 102 23.97 2.48 3.07
CA SER A 102 25.00 3.50 2.82
C SER A 102 24.43 4.66 2.00
N PRO A 103 24.95 5.89 2.15
CA PRO A 103 24.49 7.04 1.37
C PRO A 103 24.61 6.88 -0.16
N TRP A 104 25.49 6.00 -0.63
CA TRP A 104 25.78 5.83 -2.06
C TRP A 104 24.71 5.02 -2.81
N ILE A 105 24.05 4.10 -2.12
CA ILE A 105 23.07 3.17 -2.72
C ILE A 105 21.62 3.58 -2.45
N ARG A 106 21.40 4.58 -1.59
CA ARG A 106 20.06 4.97 -1.15
C ARG A 106 19.40 5.89 -2.18
N ASN A 107 18.10 5.73 -2.36
CA ASN A 107 17.30 6.62 -3.20
C ASN A 107 17.19 8.02 -2.56
N GLY A 108 17.65 9.05 -3.28
CA GLY A 108 17.63 10.44 -2.79
C GLY A 108 16.22 11.01 -2.58
N VAL A 109 15.20 10.53 -3.32
CA VAL A 109 13.81 10.97 -3.17
C VAL A 109 13.21 10.42 -1.87
N SER A 110 13.44 9.14 -1.60
CA SER A 110 12.99 8.48 -0.38
C SER A 110 13.68 9.08 0.84
N ASP A 111 15.00 9.22 0.79
CA ASP A 111 15.82 9.78 1.86
C ASP A 111 15.43 11.22 2.19
N GLY A 112 15.35 12.09 1.17
CA GLY A 112 14.95 13.48 1.35
C GLY A 112 13.52 13.62 1.89
N HIS A 113 12.61 12.73 1.48
CA HIS A 113 11.25 12.73 2.01
C HIS A 113 11.23 12.35 3.49
N VAL A 114 11.87 11.24 3.87
CA VAL A 114 11.89 10.77 5.27
C VAL A 114 12.60 11.78 6.16
N GLN A 115 13.73 12.34 5.75
CA GLN A 115 14.41 13.40 6.49
C GLN A 115 13.51 14.64 6.69
N LYS A 116 12.74 15.03 5.66
CA LYS A 116 11.75 16.11 5.80
C LYS A 116 10.67 15.75 6.82
N LEU A 117 10.14 14.53 6.79
CA LEU A 117 9.13 14.07 7.75
C LEU A 117 9.66 14.01 9.17
N THR A 118 10.84 13.41 9.38
CA THR A 118 11.51 13.37 10.69
C THR A 118 11.76 14.77 11.23
N ARG A 119 12.16 15.71 10.37
CA ARG A 119 12.29 17.12 10.76
C ARG A 119 10.96 17.71 11.22
N LEU A 120 9.88 17.53 10.46
CA LEU A 120 8.55 18.04 10.83
C LEU A 120 8.01 17.40 12.11
N HIS A 121 8.30 16.12 12.33
CA HIS A 121 7.99 15.40 13.55
C HIS A 121 8.72 16.01 14.75
N ASN A 122 10.05 16.20 14.63
CA ASN A 122 10.87 16.82 15.67
C ASN A 122 10.48 18.28 15.96
N GLU A 123 9.94 18.99 14.97
CA GLU A 123 9.41 20.36 15.12
C GLU A 123 7.99 20.39 15.74
N GLY A 124 7.34 19.26 16.00
CA GLY A 124 5.96 19.21 16.53
C GLY A 124 4.89 19.67 15.52
N ARG A 125 5.22 19.67 14.23
CA ARG A 125 4.40 20.27 13.15
C ARG A 125 3.58 19.27 12.35
N LEU A 126 3.74 17.98 12.60
CA LEU A 126 2.89 16.95 12.01
C LEU A 126 1.59 16.81 12.79
N ARG A 127 0.47 16.74 12.06
CA ARG A 127 -0.86 16.67 12.64
C ARG A 127 -1.69 15.60 11.97
N TYR A 128 -2.42 14.89 12.81
CA TYR A 128 -3.32 13.81 12.43
C TYR A 128 -4.79 14.27 12.42
N ILE A 129 -5.54 13.84 11.41
CA ILE A 129 -7.01 13.94 11.39
C ILE A 129 -7.63 12.62 10.90
N SER A 130 -8.60 12.10 11.67
CA SER A 130 -9.34 10.89 11.28
C SER A 130 -10.64 11.27 10.57
N LEU A 131 -10.85 10.73 9.37
CA LEU A 131 -12.07 10.85 8.58
C LEU A 131 -12.97 9.61 8.70
N GLY A 132 -12.70 8.74 9.68
CA GLY A 132 -13.39 7.47 9.88
C GLY A 132 -12.82 6.34 9.02
N VAL A 133 -13.10 6.35 7.71
CA VAL A 133 -12.62 5.29 6.78
C VAL A 133 -11.21 5.53 6.26
N ALA A 134 -10.72 6.75 6.39
CA ALA A 134 -9.38 7.18 6.04
C ALA A 134 -8.84 8.10 7.13
N SER A 135 -7.53 8.27 7.15
CA SER A 135 -6.81 9.18 8.02
C SER A 135 -5.92 10.07 7.17
N LEU A 136 -5.69 11.29 7.60
CA LEU A 136 -4.80 12.23 6.91
C LEU A 136 -3.76 12.73 7.89
N GLU A 137 -2.53 12.79 7.41
CA GLU A 137 -1.42 13.48 8.07
C GLU A 137 -1.13 14.77 7.30
N TYR A 138 -1.06 15.90 7.99
CA TYR A 138 -0.83 17.19 7.38
C TYR A 138 0.19 18.03 8.17
N GLN A 139 0.81 18.99 7.47
CA GLN A 139 1.79 19.89 8.05
C GLN A 139 1.14 21.18 8.58
N ALA A 140 1.37 21.46 9.87
CA ALA A 140 1.07 22.73 10.51
C ALA A 140 2.26 23.72 10.43
N ASP A 141 1.99 25.01 10.63
CA ASP A 141 3.05 26.03 10.64
C ASP A 141 3.82 26.10 11.96
N TYR A 142 3.13 25.83 13.07
CA TYR A 142 3.69 25.90 14.41
C TYR A 142 3.31 24.66 15.24
N ASP A 143 4.12 24.38 16.24
CA ASP A 143 3.86 23.41 17.30
C ASP A 143 2.60 23.83 18.11
N PRO A 144 1.72 22.90 18.52
CA PRO A 144 0.58 23.22 19.40
C PRO A 144 0.96 23.99 20.67
N ASP A 145 2.13 23.71 21.23
CA ASP A 145 2.59 24.27 22.49
C ASP A 145 3.28 25.64 22.30
N ALA A 146 3.39 26.11 21.05
CA ALA A 146 3.95 27.42 20.74
C ALA A 146 3.02 28.55 21.18
N SER A 147 3.45 29.36 22.15
CA SER A 147 2.72 30.52 22.67
C SER A 147 2.96 31.82 21.88
N LEU A 148 3.46 31.72 20.64
CA LEU A 148 3.68 32.87 19.77
C LEU A 148 2.35 33.52 19.37
N TYR A 149 2.35 34.84 19.20
CA TYR A 149 1.16 35.56 18.73
C TYR A 149 0.70 35.06 17.35
N GLU A 150 1.66 34.80 16.44
CA GLU A 150 1.40 34.30 15.09
C GLU A 150 0.67 32.95 15.10
N ALA A 151 1.02 32.06 16.02
CA ALA A 151 0.42 30.74 16.17
C ALA A 151 -1.01 30.79 16.74
N ASN A 152 -1.29 31.76 17.62
CA ASN A 152 -2.58 31.89 18.32
C ASN A 152 -3.59 32.80 17.60
N CYS A 153 -3.14 33.58 16.61
CA CYS A 153 -4.00 34.53 15.91
C CYS A 153 -4.89 33.84 14.87
N SER A 154 -6.21 33.85 15.08
CA SER A 154 -7.19 33.26 14.16
C SER A 154 -7.20 33.91 12.78
N ALA A 155 -6.85 35.20 12.67
CA ALA A 155 -6.77 35.90 11.39
C ALA A 155 -5.56 35.46 10.54
N LEU A 156 -4.52 34.91 11.18
CA LEU A 156 -3.34 34.35 10.51
C LEU A 156 -3.47 32.83 10.29
N SER A 157 -4.53 32.20 10.82
CA SER A 157 -4.76 30.77 10.67
C SER A 157 -4.99 30.38 9.21
N VAL A 158 -4.50 29.20 8.86
CA VAL A 158 -4.55 28.69 7.49
C VAL A 158 -5.99 28.34 7.12
N PRO A 159 -6.53 28.85 6.00
CA PRO A 159 -7.85 28.47 5.54
C PRO A 159 -7.91 26.98 5.16
N TRP A 160 -9.03 26.32 5.46
CA TRP A 160 -9.30 24.92 5.06
C TRP A 160 -9.12 24.64 3.56
N ARG A 161 -9.26 25.66 2.71
CA ARG A 161 -9.05 25.55 1.25
C ARG A 161 -7.60 25.22 0.86
N GLN A 162 -6.63 25.59 1.70
CA GLN A 162 -5.20 25.34 1.47
C GLN A 162 -4.74 24.03 2.12
N LEU A 163 -5.64 23.29 2.79
CA LEU A 163 -5.32 22.00 3.40
C LEU A 163 -4.74 20.99 2.39
N PRO A 164 -5.25 20.84 1.15
CA PRO A 164 -4.72 19.87 0.18
C PRO A 164 -3.23 20.06 -0.15
N GLU A 165 -2.73 21.30 -0.12
CA GLU A 165 -1.32 21.60 -0.38
C GLU A 165 -0.40 21.20 0.77
N ARG A 166 -0.98 21.02 1.97
CA ARG A 166 -0.29 20.69 3.22
C ARG A 166 -0.44 19.23 3.63
N VAL A 167 -1.24 18.46 2.88
CA VAL A 167 -1.38 17.02 3.10
C VAL A 167 -0.03 16.37 2.82
N VAL A 168 0.44 15.63 3.81
CA VAL A 168 1.72 14.94 3.80
C VAL A 168 1.49 13.50 3.36
N ASP A 169 0.53 12.82 3.99
CA ASP A 169 0.22 11.43 3.72
C ASP A 169 -1.29 11.13 3.93
N VAL A 170 -1.74 10.06 3.27
CA VAL A 170 -3.09 9.52 3.36
C VAL A 170 -3.01 8.10 3.90
N GLY A 171 -3.62 7.91 5.06
CA GLY A 171 -3.83 6.62 5.71
C GLY A 171 -5.12 5.97 5.20
N PHE A 172 -5.02 4.77 4.63
CA PHE A 172 -6.19 4.00 4.20
C PHE A 172 -5.87 2.51 4.24
N ALA A 173 -6.83 1.69 4.70
CA ALA A 173 -6.71 0.24 4.80
C ALA A 173 -5.46 -0.25 5.56
N GLY A 174 -5.10 0.41 6.66
CA GLY A 174 -3.99 0.02 7.53
C GLY A 174 -2.60 0.42 7.05
N ARG A 175 -2.50 1.25 6.01
CA ARG A 175 -1.23 1.71 5.45
C ARG A 175 -1.22 3.21 5.20
N TRP A 176 -0.03 3.77 5.19
CA TRP A 176 0.27 5.16 4.81
C TRP A 176 0.80 5.16 3.38
N TRP A 177 -0.04 5.59 2.44
CA TRP A 177 0.17 5.31 1.02
C TRP A 177 1.31 6.12 0.40
N VAL A 178 1.50 7.37 0.80
CA VAL A 178 2.56 8.22 0.25
C VAL A 178 3.92 7.75 0.74
N LEU A 179 4.04 7.46 2.04
CA LEU A 179 5.25 6.91 2.63
C LEU A 179 5.61 5.54 2.02
N ASP A 180 4.65 4.61 1.94
CA ASP A 180 4.85 3.26 1.36
C ASP A 180 5.26 3.34 -0.12
N THR A 181 4.63 4.23 -0.90
CA THR A 181 4.97 4.43 -2.31
C THR A 181 6.39 4.98 -2.49
N LYS A 182 6.78 5.96 -1.66
CA LYS A 182 8.13 6.53 -1.73
C LYS A 182 9.21 5.60 -1.19
N MET A 183 8.83 4.60 -0.39
CA MET A 183 9.74 3.61 0.17
C MET A 183 9.83 2.32 -0.65
N LYS A 184 9.17 2.22 -1.81
CA LYS A 184 9.16 0.98 -2.59
C LYS A 184 10.54 0.56 -3.12
N ASP A 185 11.30 1.50 -3.68
CA ASP A 185 12.61 1.28 -4.33
C ASP A 185 13.67 2.16 -3.65
N TYR A 186 13.71 2.10 -2.31
CA TYR A 186 14.52 2.97 -1.46
C TYR A 186 16.02 2.63 -1.45
N ASP A 187 16.36 1.43 -1.92
CA ASP A 187 17.70 0.85 -2.07
C ASP A 187 18.27 0.99 -3.49
N ILE A 188 17.56 1.67 -4.39
CA ILE A 188 18.00 1.95 -5.76
C ILE A 188 18.32 3.43 -5.90
N ASN A 189 19.59 3.74 -6.18
CA ASN A 189 20.02 5.09 -6.50
C ASN A 189 20.06 5.31 -8.03
N GLU A 190 19.03 5.95 -8.58
CA GLU A 190 18.95 6.24 -10.02
C GLU A 190 20.10 7.13 -10.55
N ASP A 191 20.69 7.97 -9.70
CA ASP A 191 21.79 8.85 -10.10
C ASP A 191 23.04 8.05 -10.48
N GLU A 192 23.24 6.87 -9.89
CA GLU A 192 24.35 5.98 -10.22
C GLU A 192 24.23 5.45 -11.65
N PHE A 193 23.01 5.18 -12.13
CA PHE A 193 22.76 4.52 -13.41
C PHE A 193 22.53 5.47 -14.58
N ARG A 194 22.55 6.80 -14.35
CA ARG A 194 22.24 7.82 -15.37
C ARG A 194 23.15 7.78 -16.60
N HIS A 195 24.35 7.21 -16.46
CA HIS A 195 25.34 7.09 -17.54
C HIS A 195 25.11 5.87 -18.44
N LEU A 196 24.18 4.98 -18.09
CA LEU A 196 23.89 3.79 -18.88
C LEU A 196 23.00 4.10 -20.09
N PRO A 197 23.16 3.36 -21.21
CA PRO A 197 22.26 3.48 -22.35
C PRO A 197 20.83 3.05 -21.96
N PRO A 198 19.78 3.58 -22.62
CA PRO A 198 18.38 3.30 -22.25
C PRO A 198 18.01 1.80 -22.22
N ALA A 199 18.65 0.98 -23.05
CA ALA A 199 18.44 -0.47 -23.07
C ALA A 199 18.86 -1.18 -21.77
N LEU A 200 19.79 -0.59 -21.00
CA LEU A 200 20.29 -1.12 -19.73
C LEU A 200 19.69 -0.40 -18.51
N SER A 201 18.88 0.64 -18.73
CA SER A 201 18.24 1.42 -17.66
C SER A 201 16.93 0.80 -17.16
N ALA A 202 16.45 -0.27 -17.78
CA ALA A 202 15.20 -0.92 -17.38
C ALA A 202 15.40 -1.71 -16.06
N THR A 203 14.72 -1.29 -15.00
CA THR A 203 14.85 -1.82 -13.63
C THR A 203 13.82 -2.89 -13.27
N VAL A 204 13.18 -3.52 -14.26
CA VAL A 204 12.14 -4.53 -13.97
C VAL A 204 12.78 -5.76 -13.31
N PRO A 205 12.32 -6.20 -12.13
CA PRO A 205 12.80 -7.43 -11.52
C PRO A 205 12.65 -8.60 -12.50
N PRO A 206 13.69 -9.43 -12.70
CA PRO A 206 13.60 -10.53 -13.63
C PRO A 206 12.51 -11.51 -13.20
N ALA A 207 11.75 -12.01 -14.17
CA ALA A 207 10.78 -13.07 -13.91
C ALA A 207 11.52 -14.35 -13.45
N PRO A 208 10.91 -15.20 -12.60
CA PRO A 208 11.56 -16.41 -12.08
C PRO A 208 12.16 -17.29 -13.17
N GLN A 209 11.48 -17.40 -14.33
CA GLN A 209 11.95 -18.20 -15.46
C GLN A 209 13.25 -17.64 -16.08
N VAL A 210 13.44 -16.32 -16.05
CA VAL A 210 14.66 -15.66 -16.52
C VAL A 210 15.81 -15.97 -15.56
N THR A 211 15.54 -15.92 -14.26
CA THR A 211 16.53 -16.29 -13.22
C THR A 211 16.96 -17.75 -13.36
N GLU A 212 16.02 -18.68 -13.49
CA GLU A 212 16.30 -20.11 -13.71
C GLU A 212 17.12 -20.34 -14.98
N ARG A 213 16.79 -19.64 -16.07
CA ARG A 213 17.57 -19.70 -17.31
C ARG A 213 19.01 -19.21 -17.11
N ASN A 214 19.21 -18.11 -16.39
CA ASN A 214 20.54 -17.58 -16.12
C ASN A 214 21.37 -18.56 -15.27
N GLU A 215 20.75 -19.19 -14.28
CA GLU A 215 21.41 -20.25 -13.49
C GLU A 215 21.80 -21.46 -14.36
N GLN A 216 20.93 -21.86 -15.28
CA GLN A 216 21.24 -22.96 -16.20
C GLN A 216 22.39 -22.62 -17.13
N LEU A 217 22.39 -21.42 -17.72
CA LEU A 217 23.48 -20.92 -18.56
C LEU A 217 24.80 -20.85 -17.77
N HIS A 218 24.76 -20.44 -16.50
CA HIS A 218 25.93 -20.41 -15.63
C HIS A 218 26.49 -21.83 -15.40
N LYS A 219 25.63 -22.82 -15.11
CA LYS A 219 26.03 -24.23 -14.96
C LYS A 219 26.60 -24.79 -16.26
N ASP A 220 26.00 -24.43 -17.39
CA ASP A 220 26.45 -24.90 -18.71
C ASP A 220 27.82 -24.32 -19.09
N SER A 221 28.14 -23.11 -18.64
CA SER A 221 29.46 -22.48 -18.84
C SER A 221 30.61 -23.26 -18.20
N TRP A 222 30.34 -24.15 -17.24
CA TRP A 222 31.36 -24.97 -16.57
C TRP A 222 31.49 -26.38 -17.15
N LYS A 223 30.73 -26.71 -18.20
CA LYS A 223 30.85 -28.00 -18.86
C LYS A 223 32.20 -28.09 -19.57
N PRO A 224 32.92 -29.22 -19.45
CA PRO A 224 34.20 -29.39 -20.11
C PRO A 224 34.01 -29.27 -21.62
N VAL A 225 34.90 -28.51 -22.28
CA VAL A 225 34.92 -28.42 -23.73
C VAL A 225 35.36 -29.78 -24.25
N ALA A 226 34.50 -30.43 -25.04
CA ALA A 226 34.88 -31.63 -25.74
C ALA A 226 35.90 -31.26 -26.81
N ILE A 227 37.16 -31.65 -26.61
CA ILE A 227 38.19 -31.53 -27.63
C ILE A 227 37.88 -32.62 -28.66
N GLN A 228 37.17 -32.25 -29.71
CA GLN A 228 37.32 -32.96 -30.97
C GLN A 228 38.65 -32.46 -31.51
N GLU A 229 39.69 -33.26 -31.32
CA GLU A 229 40.98 -32.95 -31.92
C GLU A 229 40.76 -33.01 -33.43
N ASP A 230 40.57 -31.84 -34.05
CA ASP A 230 40.53 -31.71 -35.49
C ASP A 230 41.82 -32.36 -36.00
N GLU A 231 41.69 -33.37 -36.86
CA GLU A 231 42.86 -34.05 -37.42
C GLU A 231 43.83 -33.04 -38.06
N GLU A 232 43.31 -31.90 -38.52
CA GLU A 232 44.04 -30.73 -38.99
C GLU A 232 44.84 -30.01 -37.90
N GLU A 233 44.33 -29.86 -36.67
CA GLU A 233 45.08 -29.26 -35.56
C GLU A 233 46.16 -30.20 -35.03
N ARG A 234 45.88 -31.51 -34.99
CA ARG A 234 46.89 -32.54 -34.68
C ARG A 234 48.01 -32.57 -35.71
N THR A 235 47.68 -32.53 -37.00
CA THR A 235 48.68 -32.49 -38.08
C THR A 235 49.45 -31.19 -38.09
N ARG A 236 48.81 -30.03 -37.89
CA ARG A 236 49.52 -28.74 -37.74
C ARG A 236 50.45 -28.73 -36.53
N ALA A 237 50.00 -29.25 -35.39
CA ALA A 237 50.84 -29.35 -34.20
C ALA A 237 52.03 -30.30 -34.40
N ALA A 238 51.83 -31.44 -35.07
CA ALA A 238 52.87 -32.41 -35.41
C ALA A 238 53.89 -31.84 -36.41
N GLU A 239 53.43 -31.20 -37.49
CA GLU A 239 54.30 -30.52 -38.47
C GLU A 239 55.14 -29.40 -37.83
N GLN A 240 54.57 -28.71 -36.84
CA GLN A 240 55.26 -27.64 -36.12
C GLN A 240 56.29 -28.18 -35.13
N THR A 241 56.02 -29.32 -34.48
CA THR A 241 57.03 -30.01 -33.64
C THR A 241 58.15 -30.62 -34.46
N GLU A 242 57.86 -31.13 -35.66
CA GLU A 242 58.89 -31.63 -36.59
C GLU A 242 59.80 -30.50 -37.09
N ARG A 243 59.23 -29.34 -37.47
CA ARG A 243 60.01 -28.15 -37.85
C ARG A 243 60.92 -27.65 -36.74
N ASP A 244 60.41 -27.54 -35.52
CA ASP A 244 61.20 -27.08 -34.37
C ASP A 244 62.31 -28.09 -34.00
N GLY A 245 62.08 -29.38 -34.22
CA GLY A 245 63.07 -30.45 -34.03
C GLY A 245 64.17 -30.49 -35.11
N GLU A 246 63.82 -30.21 -36.36
CA GLU A 246 64.79 -30.11 -37.47
C GLU A 246 65.69 -28.88 -37.34
N GLU A 247 65.15 -27.72 -36.92
CA GLU A 247 65.92 -26.51 -36.64
C GLU A 247 66.89 -26.70 -35.46
N GLY A 248 66.48 -27.39 -34.40
CA GLY A 248 67.36 -27.75 -33.27
C GLY A 248 68.49 -28.70 -33.68
N THR A 249 68.20 -29.69 -34.53
CA THR A 249 69.20 -30.69 -34.97
C THR A 249 70.22 -30.09 -35.95
N GLN A 250 69.82 -29.14 -36.80
CA GLN A 250 70.77 -28.39 -37.64
C GLN A 250 71.68 -27.46 -36.84
N SER A 251 71.16 -26.79 -35.80
CA SER A 251 71.97 -25.98 -34.88
C SER A 251 73.06 -26.80 -34.17
N ASP A 252 72.70 -27.99 -33.68
CA ASP A 252 73.64 -28.87 -32.97
C ASP A 252 74.69 -29.51 -33.90
N ALA A 253 74.32 -29.83 -35.14
CA ALA A 253 75.25 -30.35 -36.15
C ALA A 253 76.29 -29.31 -36.60
N VAL A 254 75.90 -28.04 -36.73
CA VAL A 254 76.82 -26.93 -37.06
C VAL A 254 77.81 -26.68 -35.90
N GLY A 255 77.36 -26.78 -34.65
CA GLY A 255 78.22 -26.66 -33.47
C GLY A 255 79.31 -27.75 -33.37
N GLN A 256 78.99 -29.00 -33.74
CA GLN A 256 79.95 -30.11 -33.67
C GLN A 256 80.98 -30.12 -34.83
N ILE A 257 80.60 -29.66 -36.03
CA ILE A 257 81.53 -29.58 -37.17
C ILE A 257 82.62 -28.53 -36.90
N GLN A 258 82.27 -27.43 -36.24
CA GLN A 258 83.19 -26.33 -35.94
C GLN A 258 84.20 -26.66 -34.83
N GLN A 259 83.88 -27.62 -33.93
CA GLN A 259 84.83 -28.13 -32.93
C GLN A 259 85.81 -29.16 -33.50
N ARG A 260 85.45 -29.87 -34.57
CA ARG A 260 86.28 -30.93 -35.16
C ARG A 260 87.35 -30.41 -36.13
N THR A 261 87.29 -29.13 -36.52
CA THR A 261 88.25 -28.49 -37.44
C THR A 261 89.40 -27.75 -36.74
N GLN A 262 89.47 -27.76 -35.40
CA GLN A 262 90.48 -27.03 -34.62
C GLN A 262 91.51 -27.92 -33.89
N THR A 263 91.72 -29.16 -34.32
CA THR A 263 92.80 -30.04 -33.83
C THR A 263 93.68 -30.54 -34.96
#